data_AF-A0A945VW86-F1
#
_entry.id   AF-A0A945VW86-F1
#
_cell.length_a   1.000
_cell.length_b   1.000
_cell.length_c   1.000
_cell.angle_alpha   90.00
_cell.angle_beta   90.00
_cell.angle_gamma   90.00
#
_symmetry.space_group_name_H-M   'P 1'
#
loop_
_entity.id
_entity.type
_entity.pdbx_description
1 polymer ?
#
loop_
_entity_poly.entity_id
_entity_poly.type
_entity_poly.pdbx_seq_one_letter_code
_entity_poly.pdbx_strand_id
1 'polypeptide(L)'
;MKNIIFILILGYSYSQSVIGEGLTGIQLLEYTQDNYTPSSTMGYNIARDTMYAVIDLNEGNQLSGVYSGYTITLDLNQDPSTNAYSQGINCEHTFPQSMGAGDEPQKSDMHHLFPCKSNVNSSRGNDPFAEIPDEETDKWYRDDYYITTIPDEYIDEYAEKLNHFDERFEPREDHKGNSARAMFYFNAIYNDVADQNFWELQKDDLLDWNYLDVPDTIETTRTWAIASYQDNKPNPFVLDNSLALRIWFEDQIIYGCTDPSFINFNPDANVNDGSCINILGDLNTDEAVDILDIVIMVDWILSSYIPTNEELAVGDLSGDGSIDILDVVTLVSLILG
;
A
#
# COMPACT_ATOMS: atom_id res chain seq x y z
N MET A 1 29.34 -2.13 16.68
CA MET A 1 29.59 -1.83 15.25
C MET A 1 28.75 -2.81 14.45
N LYS A 2 27.52 -2.43 14.10
CA LYS A 2 26.61 -3.24 13.28
C LYS A 2 27.14 -3.22 11.84
N ASN A 3 27.36 -4.38 11.24
CA ASN A 3 27.65 -4.50 9.82
C ASN A 3 26.34 -4.31 9.06
N ILE A 4 26.21 -3.19 8.36
CA ILE A 4 25.10 -2.92 7.46
C ILE A 4 25.41 -3.65 6.15
N ILE A 5 24.68 -4.72 5.87
CA ILE A 5 24.68 -5.36 4.56
C ILE A 5 23.65 -4.61 3.72
N PHE A 6 24.13 -3.78 2.78
CA PHE A 6 23.28 -3.20 1.73
C PHE A 6 22.94 -4.33 0.74
N ILE A 7 21.70 -4.82 0.80
CA ILE A 7 21.13 -5.64 -0.25
C ILE A 7 20.58 -4.67 -1.30
N LEU A 8 21.20 -4.66 -2.49
CA LEU A 8 20.66 -3.93 -3.63
C LEU A 8 19.42 -4.68 -4.12
N ILE A 9 18.23 -4.18 -3.77
CA ILE A 9 16.97 -4.64 -4.34
C ILE A 9 16.82 -3.92 -5.68
N LEU A 10 16.92 -4.66 -6.78
CA LEU A 10 16.48 -4.19 -8.09
C LEU A 10 14.94 -4.13 -8.05
N GLY A 11 14.40 -2.98 -7.67
CA GLY A 11 12.97 -2.71 -7.77
C GLY A 11 12.58 -2.63 -9.23
N TYR A 12 11.65 -3.49 -9.66
CA TYR A 12 10.87 -3.19 -10.85
C TYR A 12 9.96 -2.00 -10.50
N SER A 13 10.21 -0.83 -11.07
CA SER A 13 9.30 0.32 -10.97
C SER A 13 8.02 -0.01 -11.72
N TYR A 14 7.03 -0.56 -11.00
CA TYR A 14 5.66 -0.51 -11.47
C TYR A 14 5.23 0.96 -11.45
N SER A 15 4.82 1.50 -12.59
CA SER A 15 4.13 2.79 -12.63
C SER A 15 2.87 2.67 -11.77
N GLN A 16 2.94 3.23 -10.57
CA GLN A 16 1.81 3.26 -9.64
C GLN A 16 0.76 4.21 -10.22
N SER A 17 -0.45 3.72 -10.47
CA SER A 17 -1.53 4.59 -10.92
C SER A 17 -1.93 5.53 -9.78
N VAL A 18 -1.72 6.84 -9.97
CA VAL A 18 -2.17 7.86 -9.01
C VAL A 18 -3.69 7.98 -9.08
N ILE A 19 -4.37 7.60 -8.02
CA ILE A 19 -5.83 7.64 -7.92
C ILE A 19 -6.28 9.08 -7.71
N GLY A 20 -7.23 9.54 -8.53
CA GLY A 20 -7.77 10.91 -8.42
C GLY A 20 -6.68 11.97 -8.55
N GLU A 21 -5.82 11.85 -9.57
CA GLU A 21 -4.73 12.79 -9.85
C GLU A 21 -5.21 14.25 -9.80
N GLY A 22 -4.46 15.10 -9.07
CA GLY A 22 -4.80 16.51 -8.85
C GLY A 22 -5.90 16.79 -7.82
N LEU A 23 -6.55 15.77 -7.26
CA LEU A 23 -7.48 15.92 -6.13
C LEU A 23 -6.76 15.70 -4.80
N THR A 24 -7.21 16.40 -3.75
CA THR A 24 -6.79 16.20 -2.35
C THR A 24 -7.99 16.34 -1.41
N GLY A 25 -7.79 15.98 -0.14
CA GLY A 25 -8.76 16.22 0.92
C GLY A 25 -10.12 15.57 0.65
N ILE A 26 -11.19 16.30 0.96
CA ILE A 26 -12.57 15.82 0.81
C ILE A 26 -12.92 15.47 -0.64
N GLN A 27 -12.37 16.18 -1.64
CA GLN A 27 -12.65 15.91 -3.05
C GLN A 27 -12.08 14.56 -3.49
N LEU A 28 -10.88 14.23 -3.01
CA LEU A 28 -10.26 12.92 -3.26
C LEU A 28 -10.96 11.81 -2.47
N LEU A 29 -11.43 12.08 -1.26
CA LEU A 29 -12.23 11.13 -0.49
C LEU A 29 -13.54 10.77 -1.22
N GLU A 30 -14.30 11.78 -1.65
CA GLU A 30 -15.54 11.58 -2.42
C GLU A 30 -15.28 10.80 -3.72
N TYR A 31 -14.23 11.18 -4.47
CA TYR A 31 -13.80 10.43 -5.65
C TYR A 31 -13.49 8.97 -5.34
N THR A 32 -12.79 8.72 -4.23
CA THR A 32 -12.43 7.36 -3.80
C THR A 32 -13.68 6.56 -3.45
N GLN A 33 -14.62 7.14 -2.71
CA GLN A 33 -15.89 6.49 -2.38
C GLN A 33 -16.70 6.15 -3.63
N ASP A 34 -16.87 7.09 -4.56
CA ASP A 34 -17.64 6.89 -5.78
C ASP A 34 -17.07 5.76 -6.66
N ASN A 35 -15.74 5.60 -6.66
CA ASN A 35 -15.06 4.66 -7.54
C ASN A 35 -14.74 3.31 -6.90
N TYR A 36 -14.64 3.22 -5.56
CA TYR A 36 -14.15 2.02 -4.87
C TYR A 36 -15.10 1.45 -3.81
N THR A 37 -16.26 2.09 -3.55
CA THR A 37 -17.28 1.50 -2.66
C THR A 37 -17.99 0.35 -3.37
N PRO A 38 -17.99 -0.88 -2.82
CA PRO A 38 -18.81 -1.96 -3.35
C PRO A 38 -20.29 -1.69 -3.05
N SER A 39 -21.18 -2.03 -3.99
CA SER A 39 -22.62 -1.82 -3.83
C SER A 39 -23.26 -2.79 -2.84
N SER A 40 -22.63 -3.95 -2.64
CA SER A 40 -23.02 -4.95 -1.65
C SER A 40 -21.85 -5.88 -1.34
N THR A 41 -21.97 -6.58 -0.22
CA THR A 41 -21.05 -7.64 0.22
C THR A 41 -21.80 -8.97 0.31
N MET A 42 -21.08 -10.09 0.36
CA MET A 42 -21.66 -11.44 0.26
C MET A 42 -22.36 -11.91 1.55
N GLY A 43 -22.32 -11.10 2.61
CA GLY A 43 -22.80 -11.47 3.94
C GLY A 43 -21.75 -12.23 4.75
N TYR A 44 -21.74 -11.97 6.05
CA TYR A 44 -20.61 -12.31 6.92
C TYR A 44 -20.12 -13.76 6.92
N ASN A 45 -21.01 -14.77 6.90
CA ASN A 45 -20.57 -16.16 6.88
C ASN A 45 -19.87 -16.52 5.57
N ILE A 46 -20.48 -16.17 4.44
CA ILE A 46 -19.96 -16.49 3.10
C ILE A 46 -18.64 -15.75 2.85
N ALA A 47 -18.54 -14.49 3.29
CA ALA A 47 -17.31 -13.70 3.19
C ALA A 47 -16.15 -14.40 3.90
N ARG A 48 -16.32 -14.84 5.15
CA ARG A 48 -15.26 -15.55 5.89
C ARG A 48 -14.90 -16.89 5.27
N ASP A 49 -15.89 -17.68 4.85
CA ASP A 49 -15.62 -18.98 4.23
C ASP A 49 -14.82 -18.82 2.93
N THR A 50 -15.17 -17.81 2.13
CA THR A 50 -14.46 -17.44 0.90
C THR A 50 -13.05 -16.95 1.22
N MET A 51 -12.92 -16.04 2.20
CA MET A 51 -11.64 -15.51 2.64
C MET A 51 -10.69 -16.63 3.07
N TYR A 52 -11.14 -17.56 3.91
CA TYR A 52 -10.28 -18.62 4.44
C TYR A 52 -9.95 -19.73 3.45
N ALA A 53 -10.89 -20.12 2.59
CA ALA A 53 -10.71 -21.27 1.71
C ALA A 53 -10.21 -20.90 0.30
N VAL A 54 -10.28 -19.62 -0.08
CA VAL A 54 -9.96 -19.16 -1.43
C VAL A 54 -8.95 -18.02 -1.44
N ILE A 55 -9.17 -16.96 -0.65
CA ILE A 55 -8.34 -15.74 -0.72
C ILE A 55 -7.02 -15.90 0.05
N ASP A 56 -7.11 -16.35 1.31
CA ASP A 56 -5.99 -16.40 2.26
C ASP A 56 -5.47 -17.85 2.47
N LEU A 57 -5.88 -18.79 1.61
CA LEU A 57 -5.45 -20.19 1.68
C LEU A 57 -4.09 -20.39 0.98
N ASN A 58 -3.08 -20.73 1.76
CA ASN A 58 -1.73 -21.00 1.27
C ASN A 58 -1.54 -22.47 0.85
N GLU A 59 -0.42 -22.76 0.19
CA GLU A 59 -0.05 -24.12 -0.22
C GLU A 59 -0.10 -25.12 0.94
N GLY A 60 -0.61 -26.33 0.65
CA GLY A 60 -0.83 -27.35 1.66
C GLY A 60 -2.06 -27.10 2.53
N ASN A 61 -3.03 -26.31 2.06
CA ASN A 61 -4.25 -25.91 2.78
C ASN A 61 -3.95 -25.17 4.09
N GLN A 62 -2.87 -24.38 4.11
CA GLN A 62 -2.46 -23.65 5.30
C GLN A 62 -3.20 -22.31 5.40
N LEU A 63 -3.75 -22.03 6.57
CA LEU A 63 -4.35 -20.73 6.90
C LEU A 63 -3.60 -20.15 8.09
N SER A 64 -3.01 -18.97 7.90
CA SER A 64 -2.14 -18.31 8.89
C SER A 64 -2.83 -17.09 9.48
N GLY A 65 -2.78 -16.94 10.80
CA GLY A 65 -3.30 -15.76 11.50
C GLY A 65 -2.35 -14.57 11.39
N VAL A 66 -2.86 -13.40 11.02
CA VAL A 66 -2.03 -12.24 10.66
C VAL A 66 -1.20 -11.66 11.82
N TYR A 67 -1.72 -11.63 13.04
CA TYR A 67 -1.01 -11.01 14.17
C TYR A 67 -0.01 -11.91 14.89
N SER A 68 -0.07 -13.23 14.74
CA SER A 68 0.87 -14.12 15.46
C SER A 68 1.62 -15.07 14.55
N GLY A 69 1.23 -15.19 13.28
CA GLY A 69 1.76 -16.23 12.39
C GLY A 69 1.20 -17.62 12.66
N TYR A 70 0.35 -17.81 13.70
CA TYR A 70 -0.25 -19.10 14.03
C TYR A 70 -0.95 -19.71 12.83
N THR A 71 -0.49 -20.88 12.40
CA THR A 71 -0.92 -21.53 11.17
C THR A 71 -1.62 -22.84 11.46
N ILE A 72 -2.75 -23.06 10.79
CA ILE A 72 -3.52 -24.30 10.83
C ILE A 72 -3.60 -24.93 9.44
N THR A 73 -3.97 -26.20 9.38
CA THR A 73 -4.33 -26.85 8.10
C THR A 73 -5.85 -26.99 8.02
N LEU A 74 -6.48 -26.37 7.02
CA LEU A 74 -7.92 -26.50 6.81
C LEU A 74 -8.29 -27.88 6.27
N ASP A 75 -9.33 -28.48 6.86
CA ASP A 75 -10.03 -29.62 6.25
C ASP A 75 -11.09 -29.09 5.28
N LEU A 76 -10.77 -29.16 3.99
CA LEU A 76 -11.65 -28.66 2.90
C LEU A 76 -12.96 -29.47 2.73
N ASN A 77 -13.17 -30.55 3.49
CA ASN A 77 -14.45 -31.26 3.53
C ASN A 77 -15.42 -30.70 4.59
N GLN A 78 -14.95 -29.76 5.42
CA GLN A 78 -15.74 -29.08 6.43
C GLN A 78 -16.03 -27.65 6.02
N ASP A 79 -17.00 -27.03 6.68
CA ASP A 79 -17.24 -25.60 6.59
C ASP A 79 -15.98 -24.81 7.02
N PRO A 80 -15.40 -23.94 6.16
CA PRO A 80 -14.07 -23.37 6.41
C PRO A 80 -13.99 -22.57 7.71
N SER A 81 -14.94 -21.66 7.95
CA SER A 81 -14.91 -20.84 9.17
C SER A 81 -15.20 -21.65 10.43
N THR A 82 -16.05 -22.69 10.37
CA THR A 82 -16.25 -23.62 11.48
C THR A 82 -14.99 -24.45 11.77
N ASN A 83 -14.32 -24.96 10.74
CA ASN A 83 -13.10 -25.73 10.88
C ASN A 83 -11.95 -24.87 11.44
N ALA A 84 -11.77 -23.66 10.91
CA ALA A 84 -10.80 -22.69 11.40
C ALA A 84 -11.01 -22.37 12.88
N TYR A 85 -12.26 -22.10 13.27
CA TYR A 85 -12.63 -21.81 14.66
C TYR A 85 -12.30 -22.97 15.60
N SER A 86 -12.57 -24.22 15.19
CA SER A 86 -12.24 -25.40 15.99
C SER A 86 -10.74 -25.58 16.24
N GLN A 87 -9.89 -24.97 15.40
CA GLN A 87 -8.44 -25.00 15.50
C GLN A 87 -7.84 -23.70 16.09
N GLY A 88 -8.70 -22.76 16.51
CA GLY A 88 -8.28 -21.53 17.19
C GLY A 88 -8.06 -20.31 16.30
N ILE A 89 -8.55 -20.32 15.06
CA ILE A 89 -8.57 -19.14 14.17
C ILE A 89 -9.99 -18.56 14.12
N ASN A 90 -10.14 -17.25 14.31
CA ASN A 90 -11.37 -16.52 14.04
C ASN A 90 -11.10 -15.31 13.11
N CYS A 91 -12.14 -14.54 12.82
CA CYS A 91 -12.04 -13.39 11.92
C CYS A 91 -11.66 -12.15 12.71
N GLU A 92 -10.54 -11.55 12.37
CA GLU A 92 -10.18 -10.20 12.75
C GLU A 92 -11.01 -9.20 11.96
N HIS A 93 -11.48 -8.18 12.65
CA HIS A 93 -12.08 -6.98 12.07
C HIS A 93 -11.10 -5.85 12.33
N THR A 94 -10.22 -5.57 11.36
CA THR A 94 -9.13 -4.59 11.55
C THR A 94 -9.69 -3.26 12.00
N PHE A 95 -10.78 -2.80 11.38
CA PHE A 95 -11.65 -1.80 11.99
C PHE A 95 -12.71 -2.50 12.86
N PRO A 96 -12.74 -2.33 14.20
CA PRO A 96 -13.57 -3.15 15.07
C PRO A 96 -15.08 -3.01 14.82
N GLN A 97 -15.82 -4.10 14.98
CA GLN A 97 -17.29 -4.07 14.88
C GLN A 97 -17.94 -3.08 15.85
N SER A 98 -17.38 -2.93 17.05
CA SER A 98 -17.85 -1.97 18.07
C SER A 98 -17.57 -0.51 17.71
N MET A 99 -16.74 -0.25 16.69
CA MET A 99 -16.35 1.09 16.22
C MET A 99 -17.03 1.47 14.90
N GLY A 100 -17.98 0.68 14.41
CA GLY A 100 -18.74 1.00 13.19
C GLY A 100 -18.80 -0.16 12.19
N ALA A 101 -17.95 -1.17 12.32
CA ALA A 101 -17.89 -2.30 11.39
C ALA A 101 -18.94 -3.40 11.65
N GLY A 102 -19.93 -3.17 12.54
CA GLY A 102 -20.83 -4.22 13.05
C GLY A 102 -22.01 -4.61 12.14
N ASP A 103 -22.40 -3.72 11.23
CA ASP A 103 -23.55 -3.87 10.33
C ASP A 103 -23.12 -4.16 8.89
N GLU A 104 -24.02 -4.70 8.08
CA GLU A 104 -23.78 -4.86 6.64
C GLU A 104 -23.97 -3.52 5.91
N PRO A 105 -23.19 -3.23 4.85
CA PRO A 105 -22.24 -4.14 4.19
C PRO A 105 -20.86 -4.25 4.84
N GLN A 106 -20.48 -3.29 5.68
CA GLN A 106 -19.11 -3.14 6.18
C GLN A 106 -18.64 -4.30 7.04
N LYS A 107 -19.54 -5.03 7.70
CA LYS A 107 -19.23 -6.22 8.50
C LYS A 107 -18.57 -7.32 7.69
N SER A 108 -18.96 -7.47 6.43
CA SER A 108 -18.51 -8.58 5.58
C SER A 108 -17.64 -8.15 4.40
N ASP A 109 -17.19 -6.88 4.39
CA ASP A 109 -16.20 -6.42 3.43
C ASP A 109 -14.81 -6.99 3.73
N MET A 110 -14.31 -7.88 2.88
CA MET A 110 -13.07 -8.63 3.10
C MET A 110 -11.80 -7.76 3.07
N HIS A 111 -11.86 -6.51 2.60
CA HIS A 111 -10.67 -5.63 2.54
C HIS A 111 -10.15 -5.20 3.90
N HIS A 112 -10.92 -5.36 4.98
CA HIS A 112 -10.47 -5.13 6.36
C HIS A 112 -10.61 -6.35 7.28
N LEU A 113 -10.92 -7.52 6.71
CA LEU A 113 -11.02 -8.78 7.45
C LEU A 113 -9.80 -9.64 7.22
N PHE A 114 -9.36 -10.35 8.27
CA PHE A 114 -8.23 -11.27 8.20
C PHE A 114 -8.42 -12.49 9.11
N PRO A 115 -7.82 -13.65 8.80
CA PRO A 115 -7.69 -14.73 9.77
C PRO A 115 -6.79 -14.29 10.93
N CYS A 116 -7.20 -14.56 12.17
CA CYS A 116 -6.39 -14.26 13.34
C CYS A 116 -6.55 -15.32 14.43
N LYS A 117 -5.51 -15.53 15.24
CA LYS A 117 -5.57 -16.44 16.37
C LYS A 117 -6.54 -15.90 17.41
N SER A 118 -7.51 -16.71 17.83
CA SER A 118 -8.69 -16.24 18.57
C SER A 118 -8.38 -15.55 19.89
N ASN A 119 -7.35 -15.99 20.63
CA ASN A 119 -6.92 -15.32 21.86
C ASN A 119 -6.15 -14.01 21.59
N VAL A 120 -5.45 -13.90 20.46
CA VAL A 120 -4.74 -12.68 20.04
C VAL A 120 -5.74 -11.65 19.55
N ASN A 121 -6.68 -12.03 18.68
CA ASN A 121 -7.83 -11.20 18.29
C ASN A 121 -8.60 -10.70 19.52
N SER A 122 -8.93 -11.61 20.46
CA SER A 122 -9.60 -11.21 21.71
C SER A 122 -8.77 -10.27 22.58
N SER A 123 -7.43 -10.39 22.55
CA SER A 123 -6.52 -9.49 23.26
C SER A 123 -6.34 -8.15 22.56
N ARG A 124 -6.49 -8.09 21.23
CA ARG A 124 -6.49 -6.86 20.45
C ARG A 124 -7.78 -6.08 20.66
N GLY A 125 -8.92 -6.79 20.74
CA GLY A 125 -10.21 -6.20 21.05
C GLY A 125 -10.59 -5.05 20.12
N ASN A 126 -10.76 -3.86 20.70
CA ASN A 126 -10.98 -2.60 20.01
C ASN A 126 -9.90 -1.57 20.38
N ASP A 127 -8.73 -2.04 20.80
CA ASP A 127 -7.63 -1.18 21.18
C ASP A 127 -7.03 -0.55 19.93
N PRO A 128 -6.79 0.78 19.92
CA PRO A 128 -6.16 1.44 18.79
C PRO A 128 -4.80 0.82 18.48
N PHE A 129 -4.45 0.83 17.19
CA PHE A 129 -3.09 0.53 16.80
C PHE A 129 -2.13 1.64 17.25
N ALA A 130 -0.89 1.28 17.56
CA ALA A 130 0.20 2.22 17.74
C ALA A 130 1.55 1.52 17.57
N GLU A 131 2.60 2.30 17.32
CA GLU A 131 3.98 1.88 17.53
C GLU A 131 4.28 1.90 19.03
N ILE A 132 4.46 0.74 19.64
CA ILE A 132 4.66 0.54 21.07
C ILE A 132 6.17 0.41 21.32
N PRO A 133 6.77 1.24 22.19
CA PRO A 133 8.16 1.01 22.58
C PRO A 133 8.33 -0.37 23.25
N ASP A 134 9.32 -1.15 22.84
CA ASP A 134 9.60 -2.51 23.36
C ASP A 134 9.57 -2.58 24.91
N GLU A 135 10.09 -1.55 25.57
CA GLU A 135 10.14 -1.48 27.04
C GLU A 135 8.79 -1.29 27.73
N GLU A 136 7.78 -0.82 27.00
CA GLU A 136 6.40 -0.64 27.47
C GLU A 136 5.52 -1.86 27.15
N THR A 137 5.96 -2.74 26.24
CA THR A 137 5.19 -3.92 25.82
C THR A 137 4.98 -4.93 26.93
N ASP A 138 3.71 -5.17 27.28
CA ASP A 138 3.31 -6.13 28.32
C ASP A 138 3.29 -7.57 27.81
N LYS A 139 2.91 -7.79 26.55
CA LYS A 139 2.85 -9.12 25.93
C LYS A 139 3.28 -9.09 24.47
N TRP A 140 4.02 -10.13 24.12
CA TRP A 140 4.54 -10.40 22.78
C TRP A 140 3.93 -11.71 22.30
N TYR A 141 3.12 -11.68 21.24
CA TYR A 141 2.41 -12.84 20.69
C TYR A 141 3.10 -13.39 19.44
N ARG A 142 3.43 -14.68 19.43
CA ARG A 142 3.98 -15.40 18.26
C ARG A 142 3.52 -16.85 18.28
N ASP A 143 3.20 -17.36 17.11
CA ASP A 143 2.60 -18.68 16.91
C ASP A 143 1.42 -18.91 17.90
N ASP A 144 1.44 -20.00 18.64
CA ASP A 144 0.40 -20.34 19.61
C ASP A 144 0.66 -19.85 21.04
N TYR A 145 1.72 -19.07 21.27
CA TYR A 145 2.17 -18.65 22.59
C TYR A 145 2.34 -17.14 22.72
N TYR A 146 2.65 -16.69 23.94
CA TYR A 146 3.10 -15.33 24.19
C TYR A 146 4.19 -15.32 25.27
N ILE A 147 5.01 -14.27 25.26
CA ILE A 147 5.98 -13.96 26.32
C ILE A 147 5.73 -12.56 26.87
N THR A 148 6.30 -12.23 28.02
CA THR A 148 6.10 -10.94 28.74
C THR A 148 7.41 -10.21 29.01
N THR A 149 8.43 -10.55 28.22
CA THR A 149 9.76 -9.93 28.24
C THR A 149 10.17 -9.73 26.80
N ILE A 150 10.92 -8.68 26.52
CA ILE A 150 11.44 -8.37 25.18
C ILE A 150 12.10 -9.63 24.57
N PRO A 151 11.68 -10.09 23.37
CA PRO A 151 12.27 -11.24 22.70
C PRO A 151 13.75 -11.02 22.35
N ASP A 152 14.58 -12.06 22.53
CA ASP A 152 16.01 -12.02 22.13
C ASP A 152 16.21 -12.26 20.62
N GLU A 153 15.25 -12.92 19.96
CA GLU A 153 15.27 -13.29 18.55
C GLU A 153 13.86 -13.17 17.95
N TYR A 154 13.79 -12.92 16.64
CA TYR A 154 12.55 -12.84 15.87
C TYR A 154 11.57 -11.77 16.38
N ILE A 155 12.08 -10.66 16.93
CA ILE A 155 11.26 -9.58 17.52
C ILE A 155 10.20 -9.08 16.52
N ASP A 156 10.60 -8.88 15.27
CA ASP A 156 9.73 -8.48 14.14
C ASP A 156 8.57 -9.46 13.84
N GLU A 157 8.64 -10.71 14.34
CA GLU A 157 7.60 -11.72 14.15
C GLU A 157 6.56 -11.74 15.27
N TYR A 158 6.68 -10.88 16.29
CA TYR A 158 5.70 -10.77 17.38
C TYR A 158 4.71 -9.63 17.12
N ALA A 159 3.45 -9.84 17.49
CA ALA A 159 2.56 -8.71 17.76
C ALA A 159 2.66 -8.30 19.22
N GLU A 160 2.50 -7.02 19.48
CA GLU A 160 2.74 -6.41 20.79
C GLU A 160 1.45 -5.87 21.39
N LYS A 161 1.38 -5.94 22.72
CA LYS A 161 0.22 -5.49 23.47
C LYS A 161 0.66 -4.70 24.68
N LEU A 162 0.16 -3.47 24.75
CA LEU A 162 0.17 -2.61 25.93
C LEU A 162 -1.21 -2.70 26.61
N ASN A 163 -1.25 -3.08 27.90
CA ASN A 163 -2.47 -3.26 28.70
C ASN A 163 -2.63 -2.20 29.82
N HIS A 164 -1.95 -1.06 29.70
CA HIS A 164 -1.97 0.01 30.71
C HIS A 164 -3.19 0.94 30.51
N PHE A 165 -3.17 2.16 31.08
CA PHE A 165 -4.32 3.10 31.03
C PHE A 165 -4.76 3.50 29.61
N ASP A 166 -3.92 3.25 28.63
CA ASP A 166 -4.15 3.57 27.22
C ASP A 166 -3.77 2.35 26.39
N GLU A 167 -4.63 1.33 26.43
CA GLU A 167 -4.35 0.04 25.78
C GLU A 167 -4.07 0.25 24.29
N ARG A 168 -3.00 -0.38 23.80
CA ARG A 168 -2.59 -0.34 22.39
C ARG A 168 -2.28 -1.74 21.90
N PHE A 169 -2.32 -1.89 20.59
CA PHE A 169 -1.92 -3.11 19.92
C PHE A 169 -1.00 -2.77 18.76
N GLU A 170 0.03 -3.56 18.57
CA GLU A 170 0.94 -3.43 17.44
C GLU A 170 0.95 -4.77 16.70
N PRO A 171 0.63 -4.80 15.41
CA PRO A 171 0.76 -6.02 14.63
C PRO A 171 2.25 -6.35 14.40
N ARG A 172 2.52 -7.55 13.90
CA ARG A 172 3.85 -7.94 13.41
C ARG A 172 4.35 -6.93 12.38
N GLU A 173 5.66 -6.78 12.28
CA GLU A 173 6.29 -5.83 11.34
C GLU A 173 5.85 -6.08 9.89
N ASP A 174 5.72 -7.36 9.51
CA ASP A 174 5.27 -7.79 8.18
C ASP A 174 3.76 -7.61 7.92
N HIS A 175 3.03 -6.98 8.83
CA HIS A 175 1.59 -6.73 8.73
C HIS A 175 1.17 -5.30 9.11
N LYS A 176 2.12 -4.44 9.47
CA LYS A 176 1.87 -3.03 9.85
C LYS A 176 1.24 -2.25 8.69
N GLY A 177 1.82 -2.34 7.50
CA GLY A 177 1.31 -1.68 6.30
C GLY A 177 -0.05 -2.22 5.86
N ASN A 178 -0.26 -3.53 5.91
CA ASN A 178 -1.56 -4.15 5.62
C ASN A 178 -2.65 -3.64 6.56
N SER A 179 -2.35 -3.57 7.87
CA SER A 179 -3.26 -3.06 8.89
C SER A 179 -3.60 -1.59 8.64
N ALA A 180 -2.59 -0.78 8.32
CA ALA A 180 -2.77 0.61 7.94
C ALA A 180 -3.71 0.77 6.73
N ARG A 181 -3.45 0.07 5.63
CA ARG A 181 -4.28 0.14 4.42
C ARG A 181 -5.69 -0.40 4.60
N ALA A 182 -5.89 -1.40 5.45
CA ALA A 182 -7.22 -1.87 5.85
C ALA A 182 -7.99 -0.83 6.67
N MET A 183 -7.31 -0.13 7.58
CA MET A 183 -7.87 0.96 8.38
C MET A 183 -8.22 2.19 7.53
N PHE A 184 -7.31 2.63 6.65
CA PHE A 184 -7.55 3.71 5.69
C PHE A 184 -8.74 3.37 4.78
N TYR A 185 -8.77 2.15 4.25
CA TYR A 185 -9.89 1.66 3.44
C TYR A 185 -11.22 1.80 4.15
N PHE A 186 -11.32 1.24 5.36
CA PHE A 186 -12.56 1.27 6.12
C PHE A 186 -13.00 2.71 6.41
N ASN A 187 -12.08 3.56 6.89
CA ASN A 187 -12.41 4.93 7.23
C ASN A 187 -12.79 5.77 5.99
N ALA A 188 -12.26 5.46 4.80
CA ALA A 188 -12.65 6.12 3.56
C ALA A 188 -14.02 5.62 3.06
N ILE A 189 -14.17 4.31 2.85
CA ILE A 189 -15.37 3.72 2.22
C ILE A 189 -16.59 3.80 3.13
N TYR A 190 -16.38 3.67 4.44
CA TYR A 190 -17.45 3.66 5.44
C TYR A 190 -17.36 4.86 6.40
N ASN A 191 -16.90 6.00 5.88
CA ASN A 191 -16.65 7.21 6.66
C ASN A 191 -17.84 7.64 7.54
N ASP A 192 -19.06 7.53 7.02
CA ASP A 192 -20.30 7.92 7.70
C ASP A 192 -20.61 7.09 8.97
N VAL A 193 -20.03 5.89 9.10
CA VAL A 193 -20.28 4.97 10.22
C VAL A 193 -19.04 4.67 11.06
N ALA A 194 -17.86 5.04 10.57
CA ALA A 194 -16.59 4.86 11.28
C ALA A 194 -16.51 5.80 12.50
N ASP A 195 -16.17 5.26 13.68
CA ASP A 195 -15.90 6.07 14.86
C ASP A 195 -14.65 6.92 14.64
N GLN A 196 -14.87 8.22 14.42
CA GLN A 196 -13.80 9.16 14.14
C GLN A 196 -12.90 9.41 15.35
N ASN A 197 -13.37 9.24 16.59
CA ASN A 197 -12.48 9.37 17.75
C ASN A 197 -11.51 8.19 17.82
N PHE A 198 -11.97 6.98 17.50
CA PHE A 198 -11.11 5.81 17.39
C PHE A 198 -10.10 5.95 16.25
N TRP A 199 -10.53 6.47 15.10
CA TRP A 199 -9.68 6.76 13.95
C TRP A 199 -8.54 7.74 14.28
N GLU A 200 -8.89 8.87 14.90
CA GLU A 200 -7.94 9.96 15.18
C GLU A 200 -6.82 9.58 16.16
N LEU A 201 -6.99 8.52 16.96
CA LEU A 201 -5.96 8.07 17.91
C LEU A 201 -4.76 7.38 17.26
N GLN A 202 -4.87 6.94 16.01
CA GLN A 202 -3.92 6.01 15.38
C GLN A 202 -3.53 6.40 13.95
N LYS A 203 -4.23 7.34 13.32
CA LYS A 203 -4.03 7.66 11.90
C LYS A 203 -2.58 8.08 11.55
N ASP A 204 -1.88 8.71 12.49
CA ASP A 204 -0.49 9.15 12.31
C ASP A 204 0.45 7.93 12.24
N ASP A 205 0.37 7.02 13.22
CA ASP A 205 1.13 5.76 13.22
C ASP A 205 0.81 4.90 11.99
N LEU A 206 -0.48 4.84 11.59
CA LEU A 206 -0.90 4.12 10.39
C LEU A 206 -0.30 4.75 9.11
N LEU A 207 -0.12 6.07 9.06
CA LEU A 207 0.50 6.73 7.91
C LEU A 207 1.97 6.35 7.82
N ASP A 208 2.69 6.39 8.94
CA ASP A 208 4.08 5.98 9.01
C ASP A 208 4.24 4.52 8.57
N TRP A 209 3.42 3.62 9.10
CA TRP A 209 3.41 2.21 8.71
C TRP A 209 3.13 1.99 7.22
N ASN A 210 2.23 2.77 6.62
CA ASN A 210 1.95 2.68 5.18
C ASN A 210 3.16 3.06 4.30
N TYR A 211 4.04 3.95 4.76
CA TYR A 211 5.26 4.32 4.03
C TYR A 211 6.46 3.43 4.37
N LEU A 212 6.53 2.88 5.58
CA LEU A 212 7.60 1.98 6.00
C LEU A 212 7.40 0.55 5.46
N ASP A 213 6.15 0.10 5.38
CA ASP A 213 5.73 -1.21 4.86
C ASP A 213 4.80 -1.00 3.64
N VAL A 214 5.41 -0.74 2.49
CA VAL A 214 4.71 -0.44 1.23
C VAL A 214 4.00 -1.68 0.67
N PRO A 215 2.89 -1.51 -0.09
CA PRO A 215 2.15 -2.63 -0.67
C PRO A 215 3.04 -3.58 -1.47
N ASP A 216 2.99 -4.86 -1.13
CA ASP A 216 3.72 -5.89 -1.85
C ASP A 216 2.84 -6.63 -2.88
N THR A 217 3.43 -7.62 -3.56
CA THR A 217 2.70 -8.44 -4.54
C THR A 217 1.63 -9.33 -3.91
N ILE A 218 1.78 -9.71 -2.64
CA ILE A 218 0.82 -10.56 -1.92
C ILE A 218 -0.43 -9.74 -1.64
N GLU A 219 -0.28 -8.52 -1.12
CA GLU A 219 -1.39 -7.59 -0.92
C GLU A 219 -2.07 -7.19 -2.22
N THR A 220 -1.30 -6.89 -3.25
CA THR A 220 -1.84 -6.55 -4.57
C THR A 220 -2.65 -7.72 -5.14
N THR A 221 -2.16 -8.96 -4.97
CA THR A 221 -2.89 -10.16 -5.40
C THR A 221 -4.16 -10.34 -4.56
N ARG A 222 -4.07 -10.18 -3.24
CA ARG A 222 -5.18 -10.32 -2.30
C ARG A 222 -6.30 -9.33 -2.59
N THR A 223 -5.97 -8.04 -2.79
CA THR A 223 -6.97 -6.99 -3.05
C THR A 223 -7.74 -7.25 -4.35
N TRP A 224 -7.07 -7.71 -5.40
CA TRP A 224 -7.74 -8.06 -6.66
C TRP A 224 -8.53 -9.37 -6.59
N ALA A 225 -8.06 -10.35 -5.80
CA ALA A 225 -8.83 -11.56 -5.52
C ALA A 225 -10.15 -11.22 -4.80
N ILE A 226 -10.11 -10.38 -3.76
CA ILE A 226 -11.29 -9.87 -3.05
C ILE A 226 -12.20 -9.08 -4.00
N ALA A 227 -11.62 -8.21 -4.83
CA ALA A 227 -12.37 -7.38 -5.77
C ALA A 227 -13.31 -8.22 -6.65
N SER A 228 -12.90 -9.41 -7.08
CA SER A 228 -13.75 -10.31 -7.88
C SER A 228 -15.06 -10.75 -7.19
N TYR A 229 -15.13 -10.61 -5.86
CA TYR A 229 -16.30 -10.88 -5.02
C TYR A 229 -17.01 -9.61 -4.53
N GLN A 230 -16.43 -8.43 -4.76
CA GLN A 230 -16.92 -7.13 -4.29
C GLN A 230 -16.91 -6.11 -5.44
N ASP A 231 -17.71 -6.38 -6.48
CA ASP A 231 -17.97 -5.50 -7.63
C ASP A 231 -16.72 -5.06 -8.43
N ASN A 232 -15.68 -5.89 -8.46
CA ASN A 232 -14.36 -5.56 -9.02
C ASN A 232 -13.76 -4.29 -8.39
N LYS A 233 -14.06 -4.04 -7.11
CA LYS A 233 -13.51 -2.93 -6.34
C LYS A 233 -12.36 -3.41 -5.45
N PRO A 234 -11.09 -3.17 -5.83
CA PRO A 234 -9.96 -3.40 -4.94
C PRO A 234 -9.92 -2.32 -3.85
N ASN A 235 -9.18 -2.58 -2.77
CA ASN A 235 -8.75 -1.55 -1.82
C ASN A 235 -7.80 -0.55 -2.54
N PRO A 236 -8.22 0.72 -2.74
CA PRO A 236 -7.41 1.72 -3.44
C PRO A 236 -6.12 2.10 -2.70
N PHE A 237 -6.05 1.92 -1.38
CA PHE A 237 -4.84 2.21 -0.59
C PHE A 237 -3.73 1.18 -0.81
N VAL A 238 -4.06 -0.01 -1.34
CA VAL A 238 -3.07 -0.98 -1.83
C VAL A 238 -2.55 -0.58 -3.21
N LEU A 239 -3.39 0.09 -4.03
CA LEU A 239 -3.01 0.49 -5.38
C LEU A 239 -2.22 1.79 -5.42
N ASP A 240 -2.49 2.70 -4.50
CA ASP A 240 -1.86 4.01 -4.43
C ASP A 240 -1.43 4.31 -2.98
N ASN A 241 -0.12 4.19 -2.74
CA ASN A 241 0.47 4.37 -1.42
C ASN A 241 0.38 5.82 -0.94
N SER A 242 0.26 6.79 -1.86
CA SER A 242 0.14 8.22 -1.53
C SER A 242 -1.29 8.63 -1.16
N LEU A 243 -2.28 7.74 -1.37
CA LEU A 243 -3.69 8.10 -1.27
C LEU A 243 -4.07 8.57 0.15
N ALA A 244 -3.55 7.91 1.19
CA ALA A 244 -3.82 8.28 2.58
C ALA A 244 -3.29 9.68 2.91
N LEU A 245 -2.04 9.98 2.54
CA LEU A 245 -1.43 11.30 2.68
C LEU A 245 -2.30 12.37 2.01
N ARG A 246 -2.69 12.13 0.76
CA ARG A 246 -3.46 13.10 -0.05
C ARG A 246 -4.89 13.33 0.45
N ILE A 247 -5.49 12.38 1.16
CA ILE A 247 -6.84 12.53 1.73
C ILE A 247 -6.81 13.22 3.10
N TRP A 248 -5.93 12.81 4.03
CA TRP A 248 -6.03 13.23 5.44
C TRP A 248 -4.89 14.12 5.95
N PHE A 249 -3.81 14.27 5.19
CA PHE A 249 -2.56 14.91 5.64
C PHE A 249 -2.10 15.98 4.64
N GLU A 250 -3.04 16.80 4.17
CA GLU A 250 -2.78 17.81 3.12
C GLU A 250 -1.67 18.80 3.47
N ASP A 251 -1.46 19.07 4.77
CA ASP A 251 -0.42 19.95 5.28
C ASP A 251 0.98 19.35 5.24
N GLN A 252 1.09 18.02 5.08
CA GLN A 252 2.34 17.29 4.96
C GLN A 252 2.74 17.04 3.49
N ILE A 253 1.92 17.46 2.52
CA ILE A 253 2.21 17.27 1.09
C ILE A 253 3.37 18.18 0.65
N ILE A 254 4.39 17.56 0.07
CA ILE A 254 5.48 18.22 -0.63
C ILE A 254 5.42 17.77 -2.08
N TYR A 255 5.02 18.69 -2.97
CA TYR A 255 4.98 18.46 -4.40
C TYR A 255 6.37 18.49 -5.03
N GLY A 256 6.57 17.65 -6.04
CA GLY A 256 7.75 17.67 -6.91
C GLY A 256 7.97 16.32 -7.59
N CYS A 257 9.03 16.21 -8.38
CA CYS A 257 9.37 14.93 -8.99
C CYS A 257 9.85 13.92 -7.94
N THR A 258 9.16 12.78 -7.83
CA THR A 258 9.46 11.73 -6.85
C THR A 258 10.32 10.60 -7.41
N ASP A 259 10.62 10.61 -8.71
CA ASP A 259 11.42 9.58 -9.37
C ASP A 259 12.88 10.02 -9.48
N PRO A 260 13.84 9.30 -8.85
CA PRO A 260 15.25 9.67 -8.85
C PRO A 260 15.93 9.56 -10.22
N SER A 261 15.27 8.97 -11.24
CA SER A 261 15.77 8.93 -12.62
C SER A 261 15.67 10.28 -13.34
N PHE A 262 14.90 11.24 -12.83
CA PHE A 262 14.67 12.54 -13.46
C PHE A 262 15.54 13.67 -12.87
N ILE A 263 15.91 14.66 -13.69
CA ILE A 263 16.90 15.69 -13.31
C ILE A 263 16.45 16.62 -12.18
N ASN A 264 15.15 16.83 -12.05
CA ASN A 264 14.54 17.65 -11.00
C ASN A 264 13.93 16.80 -9.88
N PHE A 265 14.41 15.56 -9.70
CA PHE A 265 14.08 14.75 -8.53
C PHE A 265 14.23 15.58 -7.25
N ASN A 266 13.14 15.65 -6.49
CA ASN A 266 13.11 16.28 -5.19
C ASN A 266 13.04 15.18 -4.13
N PRO A 267 14.12 14.93 -3.36
CA PRO A 267 14.11 13.90 -2.32
C PRO A 267 13.13 14.19 -1.18
N ASP A 268 12.66 15.43 -1.05
CA ASP A 268 11.65 15.82 -0.07
C ASP A 268 10.22 15.67 -0.62
N ALA A 269 10.02 15.46 -1.94
CA ALA A 269 8.69 15.32 -2.52
C ALA A 269 8.08 13.97 -2.19
N ASN A 270 6.82 13.99 -1.73
CA ASN A 270 6.04 12.79 -1.40
C ASN A 270 4.77 12.64 -2.28
N VAL A 271 4.51 13.60 -3.15
CA VAL A 271 3.47 13.55 -4.18
C VAL A 271 4.05 14.04 -5.51
N ASN A 272 4.02 13.18 -6.52
CA ASN A 272 4.39 13.57 -7.88
C ASN A 272 3.38 14.57 -8.44
N ASP A 273 3.85 15.75 -8.84
CA ASP A 273 3.05 16.81 -9.43
C ASP A 273 3.14 16.87 -10.96
N GLY A 274 3.76 15.84 -11.57
CA GLY A 274 4.01 15.79 -13.01
C GLY A 274 5.13 16.72 -13.47
N SER A 275 5.89 17.33 -12.54
CA SER A 275 7.02 18.20 -12.90
C SER A 275 8.28 17.44 -13.32
N CYS A 276 8.32 16.11 -13.27
CA CYS A 276 9.49 15.30 -13.63
C CYS A 276 10.02 15.63 -15.05
N ILE A 277 11.27 16.08 -15.11
CA ILE A 277 11.97 16.50 -16.33
C ILE A 277 12.93 15.38 -16.74
N ASN A 278 12.64 14.75 -17.88
CA ASN A 278 13.53 13.79 -18.52
C ASN A 278 14.87 14.47 -18.89
N ILE A 279 15.95 13.69 -19.02
CA ILE A 279 17.25 14.23 -19.44
C ILE A 279 17.09 14.87 -20.83
N LEU A 280 17.40 16.16 -20.95
CA LEU A 280 17.34 16.86 -22.24
C LEU A 280 18.25 16.14 -23.25
N GLY A 281 17.66 15.72 -24.36
CA GLY A 281 18.36 15.00 -25.42
C GLY A 281 18.39 13.47 -25.28
N ASP A 282 17.87 12.89 -24.19
CA ASP A 282 17.67 11.44 -24.06
C ASP A 282 16.33 11.06 -24.70
N LEU A 283 16.38 10.63 -25.96
CA LEU A 283 15.21 10.33 -26.78
C LEU A 283 14.84 8.85 -26.77
N ASN A 284 15.75 7.98 -26.35
CA ASN A 284 15.48 6.54 -26.20
C ASN A 284 15.12 6.13 -24.75
N THR A 285 15.18 7.08 -23.81
CA THR A 285 14.90 6.92 -22.38
C THR A 285 15.77 5.85 -21.73
N ASP A 286 17.05 5.78 -22.11
CA ASP A 286 18.02 4.82 -21.57
C ASP A 286 18.98 5.41 -20.53
N GLU A 287 18.70 6.65 -20.09
CA GLU A 287 19.47 7.43 -19.11
C GLU A 287 20.86 7.89 -19.64
N ALA A 288 21.17 7.69 -20.92
CA ALA A 288 22.38 8.17 -21.56
C ALA A 288 22.05 9.08 -22.74
N VAL A 289 22.65 10.28 -22.78
CA VAL A 289 22.62 11.13 -23.97
C VAL A 289 23.80 10.77 -24.86
N ASP A 290 23.55 10.02 -25.92
CA ASP A 290 24.56 9.53 -26.84
C ASP A 290 24.15 9.52 -28.32
N ILE A 291 24.93 8.83 -29.15
CA ILE A 291 24.71 8.80 -30.59
C ILE A 291 23.37 8.14 -30.97
N LEU A 292 22.81 7.28 -30.13
CA LEU A 292 21.53 6.62 -30.34
C LEU A 292 20.38 7.63 -30.32
N ASP A 293 20.45 8.65 -29.46
CA ASP A 293 19.45 9.73 -29.44
C ASP A 293 19.49 10.56 -30.71
N ILE A 294 20.70 10.85 -31.21
CA ILE A 294 20.85 11.54 -32.51
C ILE A 294 20.19 10.71 -33.62
N VAL A 295 20.37 9.39 -33.61
CA VAL A 295 19.78 8.51 -34.63
C VAL A 295 18.25 8.60 -34.58
N ILE A 296 17.66 8.62 -33.39
CA ILE A 296 16.21 8.76 -33.20
C ILE A 296 15.73 10.14 -33.68
N MET A 297 16.39 11.21 -33.25
CA MET A 297 16.03 12.58 -33.65
C MET A 297 16.05 12.73 -35.18
N VAL A 298 17.09 12.20 -35.82
CA VAL A 298 17.22 12.22 -37.28
C VAL A 298 16.14 11.39 -37.95
N ASP A 299 15.81 10.20 -37.42
CA ASP A 299 14.73 9.38 -37.96
C ASP A 299 13.37 10.07 -37.86
N TRP A 300 13.07 10.74 -36.74
CA TRP A 300 11.85 11.54 -36.56
C TRP A 300 11.75 12.65 -37.62
N ILE A 301 12.83 13.41 -37.83
CA ILE A 301 12.88 14.48 -38.84
C ILE A 301 12.66 13.90 -40.25
N LEU A 302 13.36 12.81 -40.60
CA LEU A 302 13.29 12.20 -41.93
C LEU A 302 11.94 11.53 -42.22
N SER A 303 11.31 10.95 -41.20
CA SER A 303 9.99 10.32 -41.30
C SER A 303 8.84 11.31 -41.18
N SER A 304 9.13 12.60 -40.88
CA SER A 304 8.11 13.60 -40.54
C SER A 304 7.21 13.13 -39.39
N TYR A 305 7.83 12.47 -38.41
CA TYR A 305 7.17 12.08 -37.16
C TYR A 305 6.67 13.34 -36.43
N ILE A 306 5.51 13.23 -35.79
CA ILE A 306 4.94 14.30 -34.98
C ILE A 306 5.14 13.90 -33.51
N PRO A 307 6.08 14.55 -32.79
CA PRO A 307 6.36 14.21 -31.40
C PRO A 307 5.15 14.45 -30.50
N THR A 308 5.03 13.64 -29.45
CA THR A 308 4.18 13.94 -28.30
C THR A 308 4.72 15.16 -27.53
N ASN A 309 3.93 15.70 -26.60
CA ASN A 309 4.38 16.83 -25.78
C ASN A 309 5.61 16.48 -24.92
N GLU A 310 5.72 15.23 -24.47
CA GLU A 310 6.87 14.74 -23.69
C GLU A 310 8.13 14.61 -24.55
N GLU A 311 8.00 14.00 -25.74
CA GLU A 311 9.11 13.88 -26.70
C GLU A 311 9.58 15.25 -27.21
N LEU A 312 8.66 16.20 -27.42
CA LEU A 312 8.99 17.57 -27.76
C LEU A 312 9.76 18.25 -26.61
N ALA A 313 9.37 18.02 -25.36
CA ALA A 313 10.00 18.64 -24.20
C ALA A 313 11.47 18.20 -24.00
N VAL A 314 11.82 16.98 -24.41
CA VAL A 314 13.21 16.48 -24.35
C VAL A 314 14.00 16.70 -25.65
N GLY A 315 13.31 16.78 -26.78
CA GLY A 315 13.92 16.84 -28.10
C GLY A 315 14.06 18.24 -28.71
N ASP A 316 13.27 19.23 -28.31
CA ASP A 316 13.41 20.64 -28.72
C ASP A 316 14.50 21.32 -27.88
N LEU A 317 15.75 21.03 -28.22
CA LEU A 317 16.94 21.54 -27.54
C LEU A 317 17.24 22.99 -27.90
N SER A 318 16.69 23.48 -29.02
CA SER A 318 16.84 24.86 -29.48
C SER A 318 15.80 25.81 -28.89
N GLY A 319 14.67 25.27 -28.41
CA GLY A 319 13.57 25.99 -27.77
C GLY A 319 12.68 26.75 -28.74
N ASP A 320 12.60 26.33 -30.00
CA ASP A 320 11.85 27.02 -31.05
C ASP A 320 10.43 26.47 -31.31
N GLY A 321 10.07 25.41 -30.59
CA GLY A 321 8.78 24.74 -30.65
C GLY A 321 8.71 23.63 -31.71
N SER A 322 9.84 23.22 -32.29
CA SER A 322 9.93 22.11 -33.24
C SER A 322 11.19 21.28 -33.04
N ILE A 323 11.14 19.99 -33.39
CA ILE A 323 12.35 19.14 -33.51
C ILE A 323 12.83 19.21 -34.95
N ASP A 324 13.98 19.83 -35.17
CA ASP A 324 14.62 19.96 -36.47
C ASP A 324 16.15 19.79 -36.43
N ILE A 325 16.82 20.18 -37.52
CA ILE A 325 18.27 20.02 -37.65
C ILE A 325 19.06 20.84 -36.61
N LEU A 326 18.48 21.91 -36.07
CA LEU A 326 19.09 22.75 -35.04
C LEU A 326 19.19 21.99 -33.72
N ASP A 327 18.19 21.18 -33.38
CA ASP A 327 18.22 20.31 -32.21
C ASP A 327 19.25 19.21 -32.37
N VAL A 328 19.39 18.62 -33.56
CA VAL A 328 20.44 17.63 -33.86
C VAL A 328 21.83 18.23 -33.63
N VAL A 329 22.06 19.46 -34.08
CA VAL A 329 23.34 20.15 -33.87
C VAL A 329 23.58 20.42 -32.38
N THR A 330 22.53 20.78 -31.64
CA THR A 330 22.59 21.03 -30.20
C THR A 330 22.90 19.74 -29.43
N LEU A 331 22.24 18.64 -29.79
CA LEU A 331 22.45 17.31 -29.23
C LEU A 331 23.88 16.80 -29.47
N VAL A 332 24.38 16.93 -30.71
CA VAL A 332 25.78 16.61 -31.04
C VAL A 332 26.75 17.41 -30.18
N SER A 333 26.46 18.69 -29.94
CA SER A 333 27.31 19.55 -29.11
C SER A 333 27.33 19.08 -27.66
N LEU A 334 26.17 18.70 -27.10
CA LEU A 334 26.05 18.14 -25.75
C LEU A 334 26.88 16.85 -25.58
N ILE A 335 26.84 15.95 -26.56
CA ILE A 335 27.56 14.67 -26.51
C ILE A 335 29.08 14.86 -26.61
N LEU A 336 29.55 15.86 -27.37
CA LEU A 336 30.96 16.07 -27.64
C LEU A 336 31.68 16.94 -26.58
N GLY A 337 30.94 17.69 -25.76
CA GLY A 337 31.48 18.59 -24.71
C GLY A 337 31.82 19.98 -25.21
#